data_AF-A0AA86SYJ8-F1
#
_entry.id   AF-A0AA86SYJ8-F1
#
_cell.length_a   1.000
_cell.length_b   1.000
_cell.length_c   1.000
_cell.angle_alpha   90.00
_cell.angle_beta   90.00
_cell.angle_gamma   90.00
#
_symmetry.space_group_name_H-M   'P 1'
#
loop_
_entity.id
_entity.type
_entity.pdbx_description
1 polymer ?
#
loop_
_entity_poly.entity_id
_entity_poly.type
_entity_poly.pdbx_seq_one_letter_code
_entity_poly.pdbx_strand_id
1 'polypeptide(L)'
;MYEGEWVWDDSYPLYDSSACPHIRSEFNCLKFGRPDHLYLKYRWQPTLCNLPRFDGKDFLTKLKGKKIMFVGDSVSLNQCQSLICLLHSSVPETPILNPGYLNGSYYTFPEYNVSVIVFHSTHLVDIEVEKIGRVLKLDSLKSGSIWKDMDILVFNTWLWWYRRGPKQPWDYVQIGDKIMKDMDRMEAFKIGLTTWANWVDAEVDTNKTKVLFQGISPSHYE
;
A
#
# COMPACT_ATOMS: atom_id res chain seq x y z
N MET A 1 16.17 12.21 -2.61
CA MET A 1 15.55 10.86 -2.58
C MET A 1 14.68 10.65 -3.81
N TYR A 2 13.68 11.50 -4.06
CA TYR A 2 12.72 11.33 -5.17
C TYR A 2 13.10 12.05 -6.47
N GLU A 3 14.22 12.78 -6.47
CA GLU A 3 14.88 13.33 -7.66
C GLU A 3 16.13 12.48 -7.96
N GLY A 4 16.28 12.07 -9.21
CA GLY A 4 17.26 11.09 -9.62
C GLY A 4 16.93 10.48 -10.99
N GLU A 5 17.53 9.33 -11.26
CA GLU A 5 17.36 8.61 -12.51
C GLU A 5 17.36 7.09 -12.30
N TRP A 6 16.84 6.38 -13.29
CA TRP A 6 16.97 4.92 -13.36
C TRP A 6 18.32 4.56 -13.95
N VAL A 7 19.11 3.77 -13.20
CA VAL A 7 20.42 3.29 -13.63
C VAL A 7 20.41 1.77 -13.75
N TRP A 8 21.15 1.27 -14.74
CA TRP A 8 21.39 -0.16 -14.92
C TRP A 8 22.27 -0.71 -13.80
N ASP A 9 21.91 -1.88 -13.26
CA ASP A 9 22.66 -2.59 -12.23
C ASP A 9 22.56 -4.11 -12.45
N ASP A 10 23.69 -4.75 -12.76
CA ASP A 10 23.74 -6.19 -13.02
C ASP A 10 23.40 -7.05 -11.80
N SER A 11 23.55 -6.50 -10.59
CA SER A 11 23.24 -7.17 -9.32
C SER A 11 21.74 -7.21 -8.97
N TYR A 12 20.89 -6.58 -9.79
CA TYR A 12 19.44 -6.67 -9.70
C TYR A 12 18.89 -7.84 -10.53
N PRO A 13 17.67 -8.36 -10.25
CA PRO A 13 16.76 -7.94 -9.18
C PRO A 13 17.23 -8.38 -7.79
N LEU A 14 16.68 -7.76 -6.75
CA LEU A 14 17.00 -8.10 -5.35
C LEU A 14 16.44 -9.47 -4.90
N TYR A 15 15.50 -10.04 -5.67
CA TYR A 15 14.93 -11.36 -5.45
C TYR A 15 14.41 -11.93 -6.77
N ASP A 16 14.31 -13.25 -6.85
CA ASP A 16 13.61 -13.93 -7.96
C ASP A 16 12.11 -14.02 -7.64
N SER A 17 11.29 -13.29 -8.41
CA SER A 17 9.83 -13.28 -8.20
C SER A 17 9.16 -14.62 -8.54
N SER A 18 9.79 -15.47 -9.35
CA SER A 18 9.27 -16.80 -9.69
C SER A 18 9.37 -17.79 -8.51
N ALA A 19 10.37 -17.58 -7.65
CA ALA A 19 10.62 -18.39 -6.45
C ALA A 19 9.81 -17.94 -5.22
N CYS A 20 9.23 -16.74 -5.23
CA CYS A 20 8.45 -16.23 -4.11
C CYS A 20 7.02 -16.81 -4.08
N PRO A 21 6.61 -17.56 -3.04
CA PRO A 21 5.27 -18.15 -2.98
C PRO A 21 4.16 -17.15 -2.59
N HIS A 22 4.55 -15.94 -2.17
CA HIS A 22 3.62 -14.93 -1.63
C HIS A 22 3.16 -13.89 -2.65
N ILE A 23 3.70 -13.92 -3.87
CA ILE A 23 3.28 -13.03 -4.95
C ILE A 23 2.01 -13.55 -5.62
N ARG A 24 1.05 -12.66 -5.84
CA ARG A 24 -0.15 -12.96 -6.62
C ARG A 24 0.19 -13.26 -8.07
N SER A 25 -0.61 -14.13 -8.69
CA SER A 25 -0.42 -14.51 -10.09
C SER A 25 -0.43 -13.30 -11.02
N GLU A 26 -1.30 -12.34 -10.76
CA GLU A 26 -1.46 -11.09 -11.50
C GLU A 26 -0.21 -10.20 -11.50
N PHE A 27 0.70 -10.40 -10.53
CA PHE A 27 1.95 -9.64 -10.43
C PHE A 27 3.20 -10.45 -10.82
N ASN A 28 3.07 -11.75 -11.15
CA ASN A 28 4.21 -12.62 -11.42
C ASN A 28 4.51 -12.77 -12.92
N CYS A 29 5.01 -11.69 -13.55
CA CYS A 29 5.27 -11.67 -14.99
C CYS A 29 6.21 -12.79 -15.47
N LEU A 30 7.23 -13.14 -14.67
CA LEU A 30 8.18 -14.21 -15.02
C LEU A 30 7.49 -15.58 -15.07
N LYS A 31 6.71 -15.94 -14.05
CA LYS A 31 5.95 -17.19 -14.01
C LYS A 31 4.97 -17.32 -15.18
N PHE A 32 4.40 -16.19 -15.62
CA PHE A 32 3.44 -16.14 -16.73
C PHE A 32 4.08 -15.84 -18.10
N GLY A 33 5.39 -16.06 -18.24
CA GLY A 33 6.04 -16.19 -19.54
C GLY A 33 6.43 -14.87 -20.21
N ARG A 34 6.55 -13.77 -19.47
CA ARG A 34 7.15 -12.54 -20.02
C ARG A 34 8.60 -12.83 -20.44
N PRO A 35 8.96 -12.64 -21.73
CA PRO A 35 10.25 -13.09 -22.25
C PRO A 35 11.40 -12.10 -22.01
N ASP A 36 11.10 -10.79 -21.92
CA ASP A 36 12.10 -9.76 -21.67
C ASP A 36 12.37 -9.59 -20.17
N HIS A 37 13.64 -9.63 -19.77
CA HIS A 37 14.03 -9.54 -18.35
C HIS A 37 14.76 -8.23 -18.01
N LEU A 38 15.00 -7.36 -19.00
CA LEU A 38 15.78 -6.12 -18.83
C LEU A 38 15.12 -5.16 -17.82
N TYR A 39 13.79 -5.18 -17.70
CA TYR A 39 13.05 -4.35 -16.75
C TYR A 39 13.43 -4.62 -15.28
N LEU A 40 13.99 -5.81 -14.99
CA LEU A 40 14.43 -6.19 -13.65
C LEU A 40 15.83 -5.66 -13.29
N LYS A 41 16.56 -5.08 -14.25
CA LYS A 41 17.96 -4.65 -14.09
C LYS A 41 18.12 -3.17 -13.72
N TYR A 42 17.03 -2.49 -13.43
CA TYR A 42 17.06 -1.06 -13.10
C TYR A 42 16.92 -0.84 -11.59
N ARG A 43 17.74 0.05 -11.06
CA ARG A 43 17.60 0.62 -9.72
C ARG A 43 17.46 2.13 -9.80
N TRP A 44 16.78 2.71 -8.83
CA TRP A 44 16.68 4.16 -8.69
C TRP A 44 17.95 4.73 -8.04
N GLN A 45 18.55 5.75 -8.65
CA GLN A 45 19.71 6.48 -8.14
C GLN A 45 19.32 7.93 -7.84
N PRO A 46 19.17 8.31 -6.55
CA PRO A 46 18.98 9.71 -6.19
C PRO A 46 20.19 10.56 -6.57
N THR A 47 19.95 11.81 -6.96
CA THR A 47 21.01 12.75 -7.36
C THR A 47 22.00 13.06 -6.24
N LEU A 48 21.51 13.15 -5.00
CA LEU A 48 22.28 13.66 -3.85
C LEU A 48 22.75 12.58 -2.87
N CYS A 49 22.41 11.31 -3.11
CA CYS A 49 22.84 10.22 -2.22
C CYS A 49 22.80 8.86 -2.90
N ASN A 50 23.58 7.93 -2.37
CA ASN A 50 23.48 6.51 -2.72
C ASN A 50 22.51 5.82 -1.76
N LEU A 51 21.56 5.08 -2.33
CA LEU A 51 20.72 4.20 -1.54
C LEU A 51 21.54 3.01 -1.01
N PRO A 52 21.46 2.69 0.29
CA PRO A 52 22.05 1.45 0.78
C PRO A 52 21.35 0.26 0.12
N ARG A 53 22.11 -0.79 -0.16
CA ARG A 53 21.53 -2.06 -0.61
C ARG A 53 20.60 -2.59 0.48
N PHE A 54 19.44 -3.10 0.08
CA PHE A 54 18.47 -3.66 1.02
C PHE A 54 19.05 -4.90 1.71
N ASP A 55 19.00 -4.92 3.03
CA ASP A 55 19.30 -6.09 3.88
C ASP A 55 18.03 -6.46 4.65
N GLY A 56 17.39 -7.55 4.24
CA GLY A 56 16.13 -8.00 4.85
C GLY A 56 16.30 -8.54 6.26
N LYS A 57 17.48 -9.07 6.62
CA LYS A 57 17.73 -9.57 7.98
C LYS A 57 17.93 -8.41 8.94
N ASP A 58 18.69 -7.39 8.54
CA ASP A 58 18.82 -6.14 9.30
C ASP A 58 17.47 -5.43 9.45
N PHE A 59 16.67 -5.38 8.37
CA PHE A 59 15.31 -4.82 8.40
C PHE A 59 14.42 -5.51 9.44
N LEU A 60 14.33 -6.84 9.41
CA LEU A 60 13.55 -7.62 10.38
C LEU A 60 14.08 -7.48 11.81
N THR A 61 15.40 -7.44 11.97
CA THR A 61 16.04 -7.25 13.29
C THR A 61 15.69 -5.88 13.88
N LYS A 62 15.77 -4.81 13.08
CA LYS A 62 15.41 -3.45 13.51
C LYS A 62 13.93 -3.30 13.83
N LEU A 63 13.08 -4.04 13.14
CA LEU A 63 11.63 -4.01 13.34
C LEU A 63 11.13 -5.08 14.31
N LYS A 64 12.01 -5.78 15.02
CA LYS A 64 11.61 -6.86 15.93
C LYS A 64 10.46 -6.44 16.86
N GLY A 65 9.38 -7.22 16.87
CA GLY A 65 8.18 -6.95 17.67
C GLY A 65 7.21 -5.91 17.09
N LYS A 66 7.46 -5.38 15.89
CA LYS A 66 6.65 -4.29 15.29
C LYS A 66 5.62 -4.79 14.28
N LYS A 67 4.59 -3.96 14.08
CA LYS A 67 3.54 -4.17 13.08
C LYS A 67 3.57 -3.09 12.01
N ILE A 68 3.58 -3.51 10.76
CA ILE A 68 3.50 -2.67 9.56
C ILE A 68 2.14 -2.89 8.92
N MET A 69 1.44 -1.82 8.57
CA MET A 69 0.19 -1.90 7.83
C MET A 69 0.22 -1.03 6.58
N PHE A 70 0.00 -1.67 5.43
CA PHE A 70 -0.29 -1.03 4.16
C PHE A 70 -1.80 -0.78 4.07
N VAL A 71 -2.20 0.47 3.90
CA VAL A 71 -3.60 0.89 3.84
C VAL A 71 -3.87 1.52 2.49
N GLY A 72 -4.72 0.90 1.68
CA GLY A 72 -5.01 1.45 0.36
C GLY A 72 -5.66 0.47 -0.61
N ASP A 73 -5.41 0.70 -1.89
CA ASP A 73 -5.95 -0.12 -2.97
C ASP A 73 -5.00 -1.27 -3.39
N SER A 74 -5.17 -1.80 -4.60
CA SER A 74 -4.35 -2.88 -5.15
C SER A 74 -2.87 -2.52 -5.25
N VAL A 75 -2.52 -1.24 -5.33
CA VAL A 75 -1.12 -0.77 -5.36
C VAL A 75 -0.45 -1.00 -4.00
N SER A 76 -1.16 -0.76 -2.88
CA SER A 76 -0.67 -1.08 -1.54
C SER A 76 -0.43 -2.58 -1.36
N LEU A 77 -1.33 -3.42 -1.87
CA LEU A 77 -1.14 -4.87 -1.88
C LEU A 77 0.10 -5.26 -2.70
N ASN A 78 0.30 -4.65 -3.86
CA ASN A 78 1.46 -4.92 -4.71
C ASN A 78 2.78 -4.53 -4.02
N GLN A 79 2.83 -3.36 -3.39
CA GLN A 79 4.00 -2.92 -2.62
C GLN A 79 4.26 -3.84 -1.41
N CYS A 80 3.21 -4.24 -0.69
CA CYS A 80 3.31 -5.19 0.41
C CYS A 80 3.92 -6.52 -0.08
N GLN A 81 3.43 -7.09 -1.18
CA GLN A 81 3.96 -8.36 -1.69
C GLN A 81 5.41 -8.25 -2.16
N SER A 82 5.82 -7.10 -2.72
CA SER A 82 7.23 -6.84 -3.02
C SER A 82 8.10 -6.89 -1.75
N LEU A 83 7.67 -6.24 -0.66
CA LEU A 83 8.36 -6.31 0.63
C LEU A 83 8.41 -7.75 1.16
N ILE A 84 7.29 -8.50 1.12
CA ILE A 84 7.27 -9.88 1.58
C ILE A 84 8.24 -10.76 0.79
N CYS A 85 8.34 -10.61 -0.53
CA CYS A 85 9.28 -11.37 -1.34
C CYS A 85 10.74 -10.99 -1.06
N LEU A 86 11.05 -9.71 -0.85
CA LEU A 86 12.37 -9.25 -0.41
C LEU A 86 12.78 -9.88 0.92
N LEU A 87 11.85 -9.96 1.88
CA LEU A 87 12.10 -10.55 3.18
C LEU A 87 12.24 -12.07 3.09
N HIS A 88 11.34 -12.73 2.35
CA HIS A 88 11.39 -14.17 2.11
C HIS A 88 12.73 -14.60 1.49
N SER A 89 13.24 -13.87 0.49
CA SER A 89 14.54 -14.18 -0.12
C SER A 89 15.72 -13.92 0.81
N SER A 90 15.58 -13.02 1.78
CA SER A 90 16.64 -12.67 2.74
C SER A 90 16.72 -13.64 3.92
N VAL A 91 15.61 -14.30 4.28
CA VAL A 91 15.52 -15.27 5.38
C VAL A 91 14.74 -16.53 4.94
N PRO A 92 15.25 -17.31 3.98
CA PRO A 92 14.51 -18.41 3.35
C PRO A 92 14.16 -19.55 4.31
N GLU A 93 14.90 -19.70 5.41
CA GLU A 93 14.66 -20.71 6.45
C GLU A 93 13.59 -20.30 7.46
N THR A 94 13.26 -19.00 7.54
CA THR A 94 12.25 -18.50 8.48
C THR A 94 10.86 -18.68 7.87
N PRO A 95 9.96 -19.47 8.49
CA PRO A 95 8.61 -19.65 7.98
C PRO A 95 7.81 -18.35 8.09
N ILE A 96 7.05 -18.04 7.04
CA ILE A 96 6.13 -16.90 7.02
C ILE A 96 4.72 -17.43 7.26
N LEU A 97 4.11 -17.05 8.37
CA LEU A 97 2.73 -17.41 8.69
C LEU A 97 1.78 -16.45 7.96
N ASN A 98 0.81 -17.02 7.24
CA ASN A 98 -0.28 -16.28 6.62
C ASN A 98 -1.63 -16.92 7.01
N PRO A 99 -2.22 -16.50 8.14
CA PRO A 99 -3.48 -17.05 8.60
C PRO A 99 -4.68 -16.68 7.70
N GLY A 100 -4.49 -15.77 6.72
CA GLY A 100 -5.57 -15.13 5.98
C GLY A 100 -6.36 -14.20 6.89
N TYR A 101 -6.68 -12.99 6.41
CA TYR A 101 -7.59 -12.10 7.11
C TYR A 101 -8.87 -11.94 6.30
N LEU A 102 -10.01 -11.83 6.99
CA LEU A 102 -11.28 -11.42 6.38
C LEU A 102 -11.05 -10.04 5.71
N ASN A 103 -10.88 -10.03 4.39
CA ASN A 103 -10.59 -8.87 3.54
C ASN A 103 -9.14 -8.31 3.56
N GLY A 104 -8.14 -9.10 3.96
CA GLY A 104 -6.74 -8.63 3.97
C GLY A 104 -5.69 -9.73 3.84
N SER A 105 -4.44 -9.31 3.59
CA SER A 105 -3.26 -10.19 3.66
C SER A 105 -2.51 -9.91 4.97
N TYR A 106 -2.18 -10.96 5.71
CA TYR A 106 -1.49 -10.86 6.99
C TYR A 106 -0.29 -11.80 6.98
N TYR A 107 0.91 -11.24 7.14
CA TYR A 107 2.15 -12.00 7.13
C TYR A 107 2.83 -11.83 8.47
N THR A 108 3.30 -12.90 9.10
CA THR A 108 4.10 -12.83 10.32
C THR A 108 5.39 -13.62 10.16
N PHE A 109 6.49 -13.00 10.60
CA PHE A 109 7.82 -13.59 10.73
C PHE A 109 8.03 -13.92 12.22
N PRO A 110 7.73 -15.15 12.67
CA PRO A 110 7.61 -15.46 14.10
C PRO A 110 8.92 -15.27 14.88
N GLU A 111 10.04 -15.61 14.25
CA GLU A 111 11.39 -15.44 14.83
C GLU A 111 11.70 -13.98 15.20
N TYR A 112 11.17 -13.04 14.41
CA TYR A 112 11.33 -11.60 14.62
C TYR A 112 10.12 -10.97 15.31
N ASN A 113 9.01 -11.71 15.48
CA ASN A 113 7.73 -11.18 15.90
C ASN A 113 7.33 -9.92 15.09
N VAL A 114 7.58 -9.94 13.79
CA VAL A 114 7.23 -8.86 12.86
C VAL A 114 5.98 -9.25 12.10
N SER A 115 4.99 -8.36 12.05
CA SER A 115 3.78 -8.55 11.25
C SER A 115 3.66 -7.49 10.17
N VAL A 116 3.25 -7.90 8.97
CA VAL A 116 2.96 -7.01 7.83
C VAL A 116 1.54 -7.29 7.36
N ILE A 117 0.72 -6.25 7.33
CA ILE A 117 -0.72 -6.33 7.17
C ILE A 117 -1.13 -5.48 5.97
N VAL A 118 -2.11 -5.93 5.20
CA VAL A 118 -2.79 -5.12 4.17
C VAL A 118 -4.23 -4.88 4.61
N PHE A 119 -4.58 -3.62 4.76
CA PHE A 119 -5.93 -3.16 5.00
C PHE A 119 -6.47 -2.49 3.73
N HIS A 120 -7.51 -3.08 3.13
CA HIS A 120 -8.05 -2.55 1.90
C HIS A 120 -8.96 -1.34 2.16
N SER A 121 -8.52 -0.16 1.75
CA SER A 121 -9.32 1.06 1.77
C SER A 121 -9.01 1.92 0.55
N THR A 122 -9.86 1.82 -0.47
CA THR A 122 -9.58 2.42 -1.78
C THR A 122 -9.58 3.95 -1.79
N HIS A 123 -10.34 4.57 -0.89
CA HIS A 123 -10.50 6.03 -0.77
C HIS A 123 -10.02 6.56 0.59
N LEU A 124 -9.53 5.68 1.48
CA LEU A 124 -9.26 5.93 2.90
C LEU A 124 -10.52 6.26 3.72
N VAL A 125 -11.32 7.21 3.25
CA VAL A 125 -12.64 7.58 3.78
C VAL A 125 -13.70 6.52 3.51
N ASP A 126 -14.79 6.59 4.28
CA ASP A 126 -15.79 5.53 4.32
C ASP A 126 -16.72 5.55 3.09
N ILE A 127 -17.05 4.36 2.59
CA ILE A 127 -18.17 4.12 1.68
C ILE A 127 -19.17 3.23 2.41
N GLU A 128 -20.36 3.75 2.68
CA GLU A 128 -21.37 3.06 3.48
C GLU A 128 -22.63 2.75 2.67
N VAL A 129 -23.26 1.60 2.93
CA VAL A 129 -24.55 1.26 2.34
C VAL A 129 -25.64 1.86 3.21
N GLU A 130 -26.27 2.92 2.71
CA GLU A 130 -27.39 3.61 3.34
C GLU A 130 -28.70 3.27 2.63
N LYS A 131 -29.84 3.69 3.20
CA LYS A 131 -31.17 3.48 2.58
C LYS A 131 -31.27 4.05 1.15
N ILE A 132 -30.49 5.09 0.85
CA ILE A 132 -30.47 5.75 -0.46
C ILE A 132 -29.54 5.06 -1.47
N GLY A 133 -28.66 4.14 -1.03
CA GLY A 133 -27.63 3.50 -1.83
C GLY A 133 -26.25 3.56 -1.16
N ARG A 134 -25.19 3.31 -1.93
CA ARG A 134 -23.79 3.42 -1.46
C ARG A 134 -23.40 4.89 -1.40
N VAL A 135 -22.89 5.36 -0.26
CA VAL A 135 -22.56 6.77 -0.03
C VAL A 135 -21.07 6.89 0.30
N LEU A 136 -20.34 7.64 -0.52
CA LEU A 136 -18.97 8.05 -0.22
C LEU A 136 -19.02 9.23 0.76
N LYS A 137 -18.63 9.00 2.02
CA LYS A 137 -18.65 10.00 3.09
C LYS A 137 -17.26 10.62 3.23
N LEU A 138 -17.07 11.81 2.65
CA LEU A 138 -15.73 12.41 2.51
C LEU A 138 -15.13 12.94 3.83
N ASP A 139 -15.96 13.10 4.86
CA ASP A 139 -15.61 13.59 6.20
C ASP A 139 -15.66 12.48 7.27
N SER A 140 -15.69 11.20 6.86
CA SER A 140 -15.75 10.06 7.76
C SER A 140 -14.58 9.10 7.55
N LEU A 141 -13.99 8.64 8.64
CA LEU A 141 -12.83 7.73 8.65
C LEU A 141 -12.91 6.70 9.80
N LYS A 142 -14.01 5.94 9.87
CA LYS A 142 -14.28 4.97 10.95
C LYS A 142 -13.19 3.90 11.07
N SER A 143 -12.64 3.50 9.93
CA SER A 143 -11.54 2.53 9.84
C SER A 143 -10.26 2.99 10.54
N GLY A 144 -10.11 4.30 10.81
CA GLY A 144 -8.95 4.85 11.50
C GLY A 144 -8.66 4.18 12.85
N SER A 145 -9.70 3.78 13.60
CA SER A 145 -9.55 3.06 14.86
C SER A 145 -8.69 1.79 14.77
N ILE A 146 -8.70 1.10 13.62
CA ILE A 146 -7.94 -0.13 13.36
C ILE A 146 -6.45 0.18 13.12
N TRP A 147 -6.15 1.37 12.59
CA TRP A 147 -4.81 1.73 12.14
C TRP A 147 -3.92 2.23 13.28
N LYS A 148 -4.50 2.73 14.37
CA LYS A 148 -3.77 3.39 15.47
C LYS A 148 -2.76 2.49 16.18
N ASP A 149 -3.01 1.18 16.20
CA ASP A 149 -2.18 0.22 16.93
C ASP A 149 -0.95 -0.27 16.12
N MET A 150 -0.62 0.40 15.01
CA MET A 150 0.49 0.02 14.12
C MET A 150 1.72 0.87 14.39
N ASP A 151 2.90 0.25 14.31
CA ASP A 151 4.19 0.95 14.43
C ASP A 151 4.54 1.71 13.14
N ILE A 152 4.12 1.16 11.98
CA ILE A 152 4.37 1.74 10.67
C ILE A 152 3.09 1.66 9.84
N LEU A 153 2.65 2.81 9.34
CA LEU A 153 1.50 2.96 8.44
C LEU A 153 1.98 3.42 7.07
N VAL A 154 1.61 2.70 6.02
CA VAL A 154 1.91 3.04 4.62
C VAL A 154 0.60 3.21 3.86
N PHE A 155 0.19 4.45 3.65
CA PHE A 155 -1.04 4.80 2.98
C PHE A 155 -0.85 4.96 1.47
N ASN A 156 -1.87 4.59 0.69
CA ASN A 156 -1.99 4.95 -0.72
C ASN A 156 -3.46 5.09 -1.11
N THR A 157 -3.76 6.09 -1.94
CA THR A 157 -5.08 6.17 -2.58
C THR A 157 -5.00 7.04 -3.83
N TRP A 158 -5.45 6.50 -4.98
CA TRP A 158 -5.60 7.26 -6.23
C TRP A 158 -6.46 6.54 -7.27
N LEU A 159 -6.16 5.26 -7.53
CA LEU A 159 -6.63 4.52 -8.71
C LEU A 159 -8.17 4.47 -8.83
N TRP A 160 -8.87 4.54 -7.69
CA TRP A 160 -10.31 4.39 -7.64
C TRP A 160 -11.09 5.72 -7.74
N TRP A 161 -10.44 6.86 -7.46
CA TRP A 161 -11.10 8.16 -7.44
C TRP A 161 -11.69 8.54 -8.80
N TYR A 162 -11.05 8.16 -9.90
CA TYR A 162 -11.50 8.53 -11.26
C TYR A 162 -12.53 7.59 -11.86
N ARG A 163 -12.96 6.54 -11.14
CA ARG A 163 -13.93 5.58 -11.69
C ARG A 163 -15.30 6.24 -11.88
N ARG A 164 -15.92 5.93 -13.01
CA ARG A 164 -17.25 6.42 -13.41
C ARG A 164 -18.10 5.27 -13.96
N GLY A 165 -19.41 5.53 -14.06
CA GLY A 165 -20.37 4.57 -14.60
C GLY A 165 -20.43 3.29 -13.76
N PRO A 166 -20.53 2.09 -14.39
CA PRO A 166 -20.68 0.83 -13.67
C PRO A 166 -19.51 0.49 -12.72
N LYS A 167 -18.33 1.08 -12.93
CA LYS A 167 -17.14 0.86 -12.07
C LYS A 167 -17.09 1.76 -10.85
N GLN A 168 -18.02 2.71 -10.72
CA GLN A 168 -18.07 3.64 -9.59
C GLN A 168 -18.53 2.91 -8.31
N PRO A 169 -17.75 2.99 -7.21
CA PRO A 169 -18.09 2.26 -5.99
C PRO A 169 -19.16 2.93 -5.12
N TRP A 170 -19.58 4.17 -5.44
CA TRP A 170 -20.65 4.90 -4.74
C TRP A 170 -21.77 5.35 -5.67
N ASP A 171 -22.95 5.58 -5.11
CA ASP A 171 -24.14 6.11 -5.77
C ASP A 171 -24.40 7.59 -5.44
N TYR A 172 -23.87 8.07 -4.30
CA TYR A 172 -23.95 9.44 -3.78
C TYR A 172 -22.65 9.82 -3.06
N VAL A 173 -22.42 11.12 -2.92
CA VAL A 173 -21.32 11.69 -2.14
C VAL A 173 -21.89 12.58 -1.03
N GLN A 174 -21.34 12.45 0.17
CA GLN A 174 -21.75 13.19 1.36
C GLN A 174 -20.58 14.00 1.94
N ILE A 175 -20.88 15.24 2.32
CA ILE A 175 -20.01 16.14 3.09
C ILE A 175 -20.89 16.83 4.15
N GLY A 176 -20.65 16.56 5.43
CA GLY A 176 -21.54 16.95 6.52
C GLY A 176 -22.96 16.42 6.27
N ASP A 177 -23.94 17.30 6.33
CA ASP A 177 -25.35 16.97 6.05
C ASP A 177 -25.72 17.04 4.56
N LYS A 178 -24.80 17.50 3.70
CA LYS A 178 -25.08 17.69 2.27
C LYS A 178 -24.82 16.41 1.49
N ILE A 179 -25.87 15.92 0.82
CA ILE A 179 -25.80 14.76 -0.08
C ILE A 179 -25.94 15.22 -1.53
N MET A 180 -25.05 14.74 -2.38
CA MET A 180 -25.02 15.05 -3.82
C MET A 180 -25.00 13.76 -4.62
N LYS A 181 -25.56 13.78 -5.83
CA LYS A 181 -25.56 12.61 -6.71
C LYS A 181 -24.15 12.24 -7.16
N ASP A 182 -23.35 13.27 -7.45
CA ASP A 182 -21.94 13.12 -7.80
C ASP A 182 -21.20 14.44 -7.57
N MET A 183 -19.87 14.44 -7.68
CA MET A 183 -19.05 15.65 -7.62
C MET A 183 -17.75 15.53 -8.42
N ASP A 184 -17.02 16.63 -8.56
CA ASP A 184 -15.70 16.62 -9.17
C ASP A 184 -14.72 15.68 -8.43
N ARG A 185 -13.91 14.92 -9.17
CA ARG A 185 -13.04 13.88 -8.60
C ARG A 185 -11.84 14.45 -7.86
N MET A 186 -11.28 15.54 -8.37
CA MET A 186 -10.16 16.18 -7.70
C MET A 186 -10.61 16.89 -6.43
N GLU A 187 -11.79 17.50 -6.44
CA GLU A 187 -12.37 18.08 -5.23
C GLU A 187 -12.71 17.00 -4.21
N ALA A 188 -13.31 15.88 -4.63
CA ALA A 188 -13.60 14.76 -3.73
C ALA A 188 -12.31 14.19 -3.11
N PHE A 189 -11.29 13.97 -3.95
CA PHE A 189 -9.97 13.50 -3.51
C PHE A 189 -9.33 14.45 -2.51
N LYS A 190 -9.34 15.76 -2.80
CA LYS A 190 -8.80 16.79 -1.92
C LYS A 190 -9.48 16.78 -0.55
N ILE A 191 -10.80 16.73 -0.51
CA ILE A 191 -11.55 16.70 0.76
C ILE A 191 -11.25 15.40 1.52
N GLY A 192 -11.35 14.24 0.86
CA GLY A 192 -11.08 12.96 1.51
C GLY A 192 -9.65 12.84 2.04
N LEU A 193 -8.66 13.31 1.28
CA LEU A 193 -7.26 13.33 1.72
C LEU A 193 -7.05 14.31 2.88
N THR A 194 -7.75 15.45 2.88
CA THR A 194 -7.72 16.40 4.00
C THR A 194 -8.31 15.78 5.27
N THR A 195 -9.42 15.05 5.16
CA THR A 195 -10.02 14.29 6.28
C THR A 195 -9.04 13.26 6.84
N TRP A 196 -8.37 12.49 5.97
CA TRP A 196 -7.34 11.55 6.39
C TRP A 196 -6.15 12.25 7.08
N ALA A 197 -5.65 13.36 6.52
CA ALA A 197 -4.53 14.09 7.10
C ALA A 197 -4.87 14.64 8.49
N ASN A 198 -6.04 15.26 8.64
CA ASN A 198 -6.53 15.73 9.94
C ASN A 198 -6.67 14.60 10.96
N TRP A 199 -7.11 13.42 10.53
CA TRP A 199 -7.15 12.25 11.40
C TRP A 199 -5.76 11.79 11.83
N VAL A 200 -4.76 11.79 10.93
CA VAL A 200 -3.38 11.47 11.30
C VAL A 200 -2.88 12.43 12.38
N ASP A 201 -3.07 13.74 12.18
CA ASP A 201 -2.61 14.77 13.13
C ASP A 201 -3.31 14.69 14.49
N ALA A 202 -4.60 14.32 14.51
CA ALA A 202 -5.40 14.27 15.73
C ALA A 202 -5.26 12.96 16.49
N GLU A 203 -5.11 11.83 15.80
CA GLU A 203 -5.34 10.50 16.38
C GLU A 203 -4.09 9.59 16.37
N VAL A 204 -3.01 9.95 15.68
CA VAL A 204 -1.79 9.13 15.59
C VAL A 204 -0.65 9.78 16.38
N ASP A 205 -0.11 9.06 17.37
CA ASP A 205 1.11 9.45 18.08
C ASP A 205 2.34 9.22 17.20
N THR A 206 2.74 10.24 16.43
CA THR A 206 3.86 10.16 15.47
C THR A 206 5.24 10.02 16.13
N ASN A 207 5.33 10.13 17.46
CA ASN A 207 6.55 9.75 18.19
C ASN A 207 6.72 8.23 18.24
N LYS A 208 5.61 7.47 18.20
CA LYS A 208 5.61 5.99 18.25
C LYS A 208 5.39 5.37 16.88
N THR A 209 4.51 5.97 16.08
CA THR A 209 4.10 5.45 14.78
C THR A 209 4.76 6.24 13.65
N LYS A 210 5.38 5.53 12.70
CA LYS A 210 5.84 6.15 11.45
C LYS A 210 4.73 6.12 10.42
N VAL A 211 4.39 7.27 9.86
CA VAL A 211 3.38 7.42 8.81
C VAL A 211 4.06 7.74 7.49
N LEU A 212 3.72 6.98 6.45
CA LEU A 212 4.19 7.15 5.08
C LEU A 212 2.98 7.25 4.16
N PHE A 213 3.08 8.08 3.13
CA PHE A 213 2.09 8.14 2.05
C PHE A 213 2.79 7.86 0.72
N GLN A 214 2.43 6.75 0.08
CA GLN A 214 2.86 6.43 -1.27
C GLN A 214 2.09 7.31 -2.25
N GLY A 215 2.82 8.09 -3.05
CA GLY A 215 2.25 8.92 -4.11
C GLY A 215 1.53 8.13 -5.21
N ILE A 216 1.06 8.86 -6.22
CA ILE A 216 0.30 8.30 -7.34
C ILE A 216 1.17 7.31 -8.13
N SER A 217 0.65 6.08 -8.32
CA SER A 217 1.21 5.13 -9.28
C SER A 217 0.66 5.45 -10.67
N PRO A 218 1.49 5.81 -11.66
CA PRO A 218 1.03 6.16 -13.00
C PRO A 218 0.48 4.96 -13.77
N SER A 219 -0.48 5.21 -14.64
CA SER A 219 -0.90 4.27 -15.68
C SER A 219 -0.23 4.62 -17.01
N HIS A 220 0.06 3.61 -17.82
CA HIS A 220 0.73 3.76 -19.12
C HIS A 220 -0.19 3.36 -20.28
N TYR A 221 -1.50 3.59 -20.14
CA TYR A 221 -2.45 3.46 -21.25
C TYR A 221 -2.39 4.72 -22.11
N GLU A 222 -2.51 4.55 -23.43
CA GLU A 222 -2.76 5.63 -24.39
C GLU A 222 -4.24 6.06 -24.36
#